data_AF-A0A7S3MR44-F1
#
_entry.id   AF-A0A7S3MR44-F1
#
_cell.length_a   1.000
_cell.length_b   1.000
_cell.length_c   1.000
_cell.angle_alpha   90.00
_cell.angle_beta   90.00
_cell.angle_gamma   90.00
#
_symmetry.space_group_name_H-M   'P 1'
#
loop_
_entity.id
_entity.type
_entity.pdbx_description
1 polymer ?
#
loop_
_entity_poly.entity_id
_entity_poly.type
_entity_poly.pdbx_seq_one_letter_code
_entity_poly.pdbx_strand_id
1 'polypeptide(L)'
;MFKTFIPALFAAAVAAKDGKDFKGDGYISMSRQDKSDKIWAKVTENSKSGSWHFAQTLFVGQGEVFDTKGDEFDCGLTGCRNKTIHSVGNVGQIEWVDQGGHSYTGIFKGSDSGYVRMSSAKPVDTKKHSMTPGMGVKFLRDGVDSANFVAMFSVDGQDSLNFFENDWNNHIPDPHDATLIPLELRFKTATDYIQTVGLSDMAMYTQDGTEESPVFPWSLRFEPSGDWEFPATTYDTSFMEYLQTIPAGSLLF
;
A
#
# COMPACT_ATOMS: atom_id res chain seq x y z
N MET A 1 55.62 3.57 26.16
CA MET A 1 54.22 3.38 26.58
C MET A 1 53.32 3.92 25.48
N PHE A 2 52.80 3.04 24.62
CA PHE A 2 51.77 3.39 23.64
C PHE A 2 50.40 3.13 24.28
N LYS A 3 49.57 4.17 24.41
CA LYS A 3 48.16 4.03 24.79
C LYS A 3 47.33 3.93 23.51
N THR A 4 46.90 2.73 23.19
CA THR A 4 45.93 2.44 22.12
C THR A 4 44.57 2.96 22.57
N PHE A 5 44.01 3.94 21.86
CA PHE A 5 42.61 4.33 22.00
C PHE A 5 41.78 3.40 21.12
N ILE A 6 40.96 2.56 21.75
CA ILE A 6 39.90 1.80 21.08
C ILE A 6 38.62 2.64 21.20
N PRO A 7 38.05 3.14 20.10
CA PRO A 7 36.75 3.79 20.17
C PRO A 7 35.70 2.74 20.47
N ALA A 8 34.99 2.90 21.59
CA ALA A 8 33.82 2.09 21.90
C ALA A 8 32.71 2.46 20.90
N LEU A 9 32.44 1.56 19.95
CA LEU A 9 31.20 1.59 19.18
C LEU A 9 30.06 1.30 20.16
N PHE A 10 29.33 2.33 20.58
CA PHE A 10 27.99 2.13 21.11
C PHE A 10 27.08 1.76 19.94
N ALA A 11 26.92 0.45 19.71
CA ALA A 11 25.80 -0.04 18.94
C ALA A 11 24.53 0.23 19.78
N ALA A 12 23.75 1.23 19.37
CA ALA A 12 22.37 1.34 19.84
C ALA A 12 21.65 0.07 19.35
N ALA A 13 21.45 -0.89 20.24
CA ALA A 13 20.59 -2.02 19.99
C ALA A 13 19.15 -1.47 19.93
N VAL A 14 18.73 -1.08 18.72
CA VAL A 14 17.30 -1.00 18.42
C VAL A 14 16.80 -2.42 18.60
N ALA A 15 15.99 -2.66 19.64
CA ALA A 15 15.33 -3.94 19.82
C ALA A 15 14.66 -4.29 18.49
N ALA A 16 15.05 -5.42 17.89
CA ALA A 16 14.38 -5.91 16.71
C ALA A 16 12.90 -6.08 17.08
N LYS A 17 12.02 -5.29 16.47
CA LYS A 17 10.59 -5.54 16.54
C LYS A 17 10.38 -6.96 16.03
N ASP A 18 9.64 -7.78 16.76
CA ASP A 18 9.47 -9.19 16.41
C ASP A 18 8.49 -9.41 15.24
N GLY A 19 7.80 -8.34 14.80
CA GLY A 19 6.89 -8.35 13.66
C GLY A 19 5.57 -9.08 13.94
N LYS A 20 5.19 -9.21 15.22
CA LYS A 20 4.03 -10.03 15.64
C LYS A 20 2.79 -9.24 16.01
N ASP A 21 2.89 -7.92 16.12
CA ASP A 21 1.83 -7.07 16.68
C ASP A 21 0.54 -7.07 15.83
N PHE A 22 0.68 -7.36 14.53
CA PHE A 22 -0.37 -7.27 13.52
C PHE A 22 -0.58 -8.59 12.76
N LYS A 23 -0.33 -9.74 13.41
CA LYS A 23 -0.50 -11.06 12.78
C LYS A 23 -0.78 -12.17 13.79
N GLY A 24 -1.06 -13.37 13.25
CA GLY A 24 -1.38 -14.57 14.03
C GLY A 24 -2.81 -14.58 14.56
N ASP A 25 -3.24 -15.73 15.09
CA ASP A 25 -4.64 -15.99 15.44
C ASP A 25 -5.22 -14.95 16.42
N GLY A 26 -4.40 -14.48 17.37
CA GLY A 26 -4.82 -13.44 18.32
C GLY A 26 -5.12 -12.10 17.65
N TYR A 27 -4.37 -11.73 16.60
CA TYR A 27 -4.66 -10.53 15.81
C TYR A 27 -5.83 -10.77 14.84
N ILE A 28 -5.83 -11.90 14.14
CA ILE A 28 -6.86 -12.23 13.15
C ILE A 28 -8.25 -12.30 13.79
N SER A 29 -8.36 -12.85 14.99
CA SER A 29 -9.62 -12.95 15.74
C SER A 29 -10.18 -11.63 16.29
N MET A 30 -9.42 -10.52 16.20
CA MET A 30 -9.89 -9.20 16.66
C MET A 30 -11.05 -8.67 15.81
N SER A 31 -11.83 -7.76 16.40
CA SER A 31 -12.76 -6.92 15.64
C SER A 31 -11.96 -6.02 14.67
N ARG A 32 -12.60 -5.62 13.58
CA ARG A 32 -12.03 -4.66 12.61
C ARG A 32 -11.72 -3.33 13.29
N GLN A 33 -12.51 -2.91 14.28
CA GLN A 33 -12.27 -1.70 15.04
C GLN A 33 -11.00 -1.81 15.89
N ASP A 34 -10.82 -2.91 16.62
CA ASP A 34 -9.59 -3.12 17.42
C ASP A 34 -8.34 -3.20 16.53
N LYS A 35 -8.44 -3.85 15.36
CA LYS A 35 -7.38 -3.86 14.34
C LYS A 35 -7.09 -2.43 13.86
N SER A 36 -8.14 -1.66 13.56
CA SER A 36 -8.05 -0.27 13.09
C SER A 36 -7.34 0.61 14.12
N ASP A 37 -7.76 0.55 15.38
CA ASP A 37 -7.17 1.34 16.47
C ASP A 37 -5.67 1.02 16.64
N LYS A 38 -5.31 -0.27 16.60
CA LYS A 38 -3.91 -0.71 16.66
C LYS A 38 -3.09 -0.20 15.47
N ILE A 39 -3.62 -0.35 14.25
CA ILE A 39 -2.92 0.08 13.02
C ILE A 39 -2.74 1.59 13.05
N TRP A 40 -3.79 2.34 13.35
CA TRP A 40 -3.75 3.79 13.34
C TRP A 40 -2.80 4.36 14.40
N ALA A 41 -2.78 3.78 15.59
CA ALA A 41 -1.82 4.13 16.63
C ALA A 41 -0.37 3.98 16.15
N LYS A 42 -0.06 2.96 15.34
CA LYS A 42 1.26 2.76 14.75
C LYS A 42 1.56 3.64 13.54
N VAL A 43 0.58 3.86 12.67
CA VAL A 43 0.73 4.76 11.51
C VAL A 43 1.02 6.19 11.97
N THR A 44 0.38 6.63 13.05
CA THR A 44 0.51 8.01 13.57
C THR A 44 1.67 8.18 14.56
N GLU A 45 2.31 7.10 15.01
CA GLU A 45 3.46 7.14 15.93
C GLU A 45 4.68 7.87 15.33
N ASN A 46 4.84 7.83 14.01
CA ASN A 46 5.96 8.46 13.31
C ASN A 46 5.51 9.15 12.01
N SER A 47 5.56 10.48 11.99
CA SER A 47 5.20 11.30 10.84
C SER A 47 6.34 11.49 9.81
N LYS A 48 7.52 10.89 10.03
CA LYS A 48 8.64 11.04 9.09
C LYS A 48 8.43 10.18 7.84
N SER A 49 8.70 10.78 6.69
CA SER A 49 8.74 10.05 5.42
C SER A 49 9.78 8.92 5.44
N GLY A 50 9.47 7.84 4.71
CA GLY A 50 10.45 6.82 4.36
C GLY A 50 11.55 7.34 3.43
N SER A 51 12.55 6.48 3.18
CA SER A 51 13.64 6.74 2.22
C SER A 51 13.46 5.92 0.95
N TRP A 52 14.11 6.34 -0.14
CA TRP A 52 14.09 5.61 -1.41
C TRP A 52 15.06 4.42 -1.39
N HIS A 53 14.57 3.23 -1.72
CA HIS A 53 15.32 1.97 -1.60
C HIS A 53 15.23 1.10 -2.86
N PHE A 54 15.06 1.70 -4.04
CA PHE A 54 14.74 0.98 -5.28
C PHE A 54 15.68 -0.19 -5.58
N ALA A 55 16.99 -0.01 -5.35
CA ALA A 55 18.00 -1.05 -5.58
C ALA A 55 17.77 -2.34 -4.76
N GLN A 56 17.12 -2.25 -3.59
CA GLN A 56 16.85 -3.39 -2.72
C GLN A 56 15.71 -4.28 -3.26
N THR A 57 14.88 -3.78 -4.19
CA THR A 57 13.71 -4.49 -4.71
C THR A 57 14.07 -5.81 -5.39
N LEU A 58 15.24 -5.88 -6.02
CA LEU A 58 15.71 -7.09 -6.69
C LEU A 58 16.13 -8.20 -5.71
N PHE A 59 16.25 -7.90 -4.42
CA PHE A 59 16.77 -8.81 -3.39
C PHE A 59 15.73 -9.20 -2.34
N VAL A 60 14.65 -8.44 -2.18
CA VAL A 60 13.60 -8.78 -1.21
C VAL A 60 12.77 -9.98 -1.68
N GLY A 61 12.41 -10.87 -0.75
CA GLY A 61 11.54 -12.02 -1.02
C GLY A 61 10.20 -11.58 -1.62
N GLN A 62 9.61 -12.40 -2.48
CA GLN A 62 8.34 -12.08 -3.14
C GLN A 62 7.19 -12.96 -2.66
N GLY A 63 7.46 -14.22 -2.26
CA GLY A 63 6.43 -15.15 -1.81
C GLY A 63 5.72 -14.69 -0.54
N GLU A 64 6.44 -14.04 0.38
CA GLU A 64 5.86 -13.57 1.65
C GLU A 64 4.72 -12.56 1.43
N VAL A 65 4.69 -11.88 0.29
CA VAL A 65 3.61 -10.94 -0.09
C VAL A 65 2.27 -11.66 -0.27
N PHE A 66 2.28 -12.93 -0.68
CA PHE A 66 1.08 -13.72 -0.94
C PHE A 66 0.72 -14.66 0.22
N ASP A 67 1.72 -15.16 0.94
CA ASP A 67 1.52 -16.22 1.92
C ASP A 67 1.30 -15.69 3.36
N THR A 68 1.68 -14.45 3.62
CA THR A 68 1.60 -13.89 4.98
C THR A 68 0.19 -13.40 5.28
N LYS A 69 -0.47 -14.05 6.25
CA LYS A 69 -1.70 -13.53 6.87
C LYS A 69 -1.41 -12.45 7.90
N GLY A 70 -2.29 -11.46 7.98
CA GLY A 70 -2.17 -10.30 8.85
C GLY A 70 -1.65 -9.06 8.14
N ASP A 71 -1.42 -8.00 8.92
CA ASP A 71 -1.15 -6.65 8.43
C ASP A 71 0.30 -6.19 8.65
N GLU A 72 1.21 -7.11 9.01
CA GLU A 72 2.66 -6.89 9.11
C GLU A 72 3.44 -8.12 8.64
N PHE A 73 4.56 -7.89 7.94
CA PHE A 73 5.49 -8.95 7.57
C PHE A 73 6.35 -9.38 8.76
N ASP A 74 6.79 -10.65 8.76
CA ASP A 74 7.74 -11.13 9.76
C ASP A 74 9.03 -10.30 9.77
N CYS A 75 9.50 -10.01 10.99
CA CYS A 75 10.82 -9.45 11.19
C CYS A 75 11.80 -10.59 11.45
N GLY A 76 12.88 -10.62 10.66
CA GLY A 76 13.94 -11.61 10.81
C GLY A 76 14.99 -11.17 11.84
N LEU A 77 16.02 -12.00 12.01
CA LEU A 77 17.19 -11.69 12.86
C LEU A 77 17.91 -10.39 12.45
N THR A 78 17.77 -9.98 11.19
CA THR A 78 18.38 -8.77 10.62
C THR A 78 17.42 -7.57 10.57
N GLY A 79 16.24 -7.69 11.20
CA GLY A 79 15.22 -6.66 11.25
C GLY A 79 14.01 -6.95 10.35
N CYS A 80 13.10 -5.99 10.32
CA CYS A 80 11.88 -6.06 9.52
C CYS A 80 12.14 -5.74 8.05
N ARG A 81 11.34 -6.34 7.17
CA ARG A 81 11.38 -6.04 5.74
C ARG A 81 11.02 -4.57 5.50
N ASN A 82 11.93 -3.83 4.87
CA ASN A 82 11.65 -2.48 4.40
C ASN A 82 10.84 -2.50 3.09
N LYS A 83 9.97 -1.51 2.91
CA LYS A 83 9.30 -1.26 1.64
C LYS A 83 10.31 -0.66 0.64
N THR A 84 10.54 -1.34 -0.48
CA THR A 84 11.63 -0.99 -1.42
C THR A 84 11.19 -0.15 -2.62
N ILE A 85 9.93 -0.30 -3.03
CA ILE A 85 9.21 0.56 -3.98
C ILE A 85 7.99 1.15 -3.28
N HIS A 86 7.49 2.29 -3.76
CA HIS A 86 6.39 2.99 -3.08
C HIS A 86 6.74 3.36 -1.63
N SER A 87 8.02 3.58 -1.30
CA SER A 87 8.46 3.78 0.09
C SER A 87 8.07 5.15 0.67
N VAL A 88 7.76 6.12 -0.18
CA VAL A 88 7.35 7.48 0.18
C VAL A 88 5.87 7.69 -0.18
N GLY A 89 5.07 8.21 0.75
CA GLY A 89 3.64 8.41 0.59
C GLY A 89 2.91 8.61 1.93
N ASN A 90 1.59 8.72 1.87
CA ASN A 90 0.71 8.98 3.01
C ASN A 90 -0.28 7.84 3.20
N VAL A 91 -0.75 7.68 4.44
CA VAL A 91 -1.82 6.76 4.80
C VAL A 91 -3.02 7.58 5.25
N GLY A 92 -4.20 7.25 4.74
CA GLY A 92 -5.49 7.81 5.18
C GLY A 92 -6.48 6.70 5.48
N GLN A 93 -7.42 6.97 6.38
CA GLN A 93 -8.58 6.12 6.60
C GLN A 93 -9.62 6.36 5.51
N ILE A 94 -10.29 5.31 5.05
CA ILE A 94 -11.32 5.37 4.00
C ILE A 94 -12.48 4.47 4.36
N GLU A 95 -13.60 4.69 3.68
CA GLU A 95 -14.73 3.77 3.61
C GLU A 95 -14.98 3.33 2.17
N TRP A 96 -15.60 2.16 2.00
CA TRP A 96 -16.17 1.70 0.74
C TRP A 96 -17.68 1.85 0.80
N VAL A 97 -18.24 2.67 -0.10
CA VAL A 97 -19.68 2.90 -0.18
C VAL A 97 -20.25 2.17 -1.38
N ASP A 98 -21.14 1.21 -1.14
CA ASP A 98 -21.87 0.51 -2.20
C ASP A 98 -22.97 1.43 -2.80
N GLN A 99 -22.86 1.71 -4.09
CA GLN A 99 -23.83 2.51 -4.85
C GLN A 99 -24.94 1.66 -5.50
N GLY A 100 -24.89 0.34 -5.31
CA GLY A 100 -25.84 -0.64 -5.85
C GLY A 100 -25.60 -0.95 -7.32
N GLY A 101 -26.58 -1.65 -7.93
CA GLY A 101 -26.52 -2.02 -9.35
C GLY A 101 -25.65 -3.24 -9.68
N HIS A 102 -25.16 -3.94 -8.66
CA HIS A 102 -24.38 -5.17 -8.82
C HIS A 102 -24.79 -6.27 -7.82
N SER A 103 -24.39 -7.50 -8.11
CA SER A 103 -24.57 -8.66 -7.23
C SER A 103 -23.28 -9.06 -6.49
N TYR A 104 -22.29 -8.16 -6.41
CA TYR A 104 -21.02 -8.46 -5.75
C TYR A 104 -21.19 -8.64 -4.24
N THR A 105 -20.36 -9.52 -3.66
CA THR A 105 -20.45 -9.95 -2.25
C THR A 105 -19.28 -9.41 -1.43
N GLY A 106 -19.25 -9.74 -0.13
CA GLY A 106 -18.18 -9.35 0.78
C GLY A 106 -18.05 -7.84 0.96
N ILE A 107 -16.82 -7.33 0.86
CA ILE A 107 -16.49 -5.90 1.00
C ILE A 107 -17.19 -5.03 -0.04
N PHE A 108 -17.54 -5.57 -1.21
CA PHE A 108 -18.22 -4.81 -2.26
C PHE A 108 -19.60 -4.29 -1.83
N LYS A 109 -20.20 -4.84 -0.76
CA LYS A 109 -21.45 -4.37 -0.15
C LYS A 109 -21.26 -3.21 0.85
N GLY A 110 -20.02 -2.79 1.08
CA GLY A 110 -19.67 -1.69 1.96
C GLY A 110 -18.68 -2.07 3.08
N SER A 111 -17.84 -1.11 3.47
CA SER A 111 -16.91 -1.25 4.60
C SER A 111 -16.58 0.11 5.21
N ASP A 112 -16.65 0.21 6.54
CA ASP A 112 -16.38 1.44 7.32
C ASP A 112 -14.94 1.52 7.88
N SER A 113 -14.14 0.46 7.70
CA SER A 113 -12.86 0.28 8.38
C SER A 113 -11.74 0.04 7.36
N GLY A 114 -11.52 1.01 6.48
CA GLY A 114 -10.54 0.94 5.41
C GLY A 114 -9.32 1.85 5.59
N TYR A 115 -8.25 1.52 4.87
CA TYR A 115 -7.05 2.33 4.73
C TYR A 115 -6.65 2.42 3.26
N VAL A 116 -6.29 3.62 2.83
CA VAL A 116 -5.57 3.85 1.57
C VAL A 116 -4.16 4.32 1.89
N ARG A 117 -3.17 3.79 1.16
CA ARG A 117 -1.81 4.29 1.15
C ARG A 117 -1.46 4.82 -0.22
N MET A 118 -1.56 6.13 -0.38
CA MET A 118 -1.21 6.86 -1.60
C MET A 118 0.29 7.16 -1.62
N SER A 119 0.98 6.81 -2.70
CA SER A 119 2.46 6.83 -2.76
C SER A 119 2.99 7.00 -4.18
N SER A 120 4.29 7.27 -4.31
CA SER A 120 4.98 7.22 -5.61
C SER A 120 5.99 6.08 -5.64
N ALA A 121 6.01 5.30 -6.72
CA ALA A 121 6.89 4.14 -6.90
C ALA A 121 8.38 4.51 -6.90
N LYS A 122 8.70 5.67 -7.49
CA LYS A 122 10.03 6.27 -7.64
C LYS A 122 10.02 7.76 -7.23
N PRO A 123 11.18 8.41 -7.03
CA PRO A 123 11.22 9.85 -6.73
C PRO A 123 10.45 10.69 -7.76
N VAL A 124 9.65 11.63 -7.28
CA VAL A 124 8.93 12.61 -8.12
C VAL A 124 9.94 13.55 -8.77
N ASP A 125 9.89 13.70 -10.10
CA ASP A 125 10.74 14.63 -10.85
C ASP A 125 9.94 15.89 -11.17
N THR A 126 10.05 16.91 -10.31
CA THR A 126 9.36 18.19 -10.48
C THR A 126 9.90 19.03 -11.64
N LYS A 127 11.07 18.70 -12.21
CA LYS A 127 11.60 19.41 -13.38
C LYS A 127 11.06 18.84 -14.69
N LYS A 128 10.78 17.54 -14.71
CA LYS A 128 10.15 16.84 -15.84
C LYS A 128 8.64 16.71 -15.70
N HIS A 129 8.10 17.15 -14.57
CA HIS A 129 6.69 17.01 -14.21
C HIS A 129 6.23 15.54 -14.21
N SER A 130 7.09 14.63 -13.74
CA SER A 130 6.84 13.20 -13.82
C SER A 130 6.73 12.57 -12.44
N MET A 131 5.74 11.69 -12.29
CA MET A 131 5.55 10.87 -11.09
C MET A 131 5.05 9.46 -11.46
N THR A 132 5.15 8.53 -10.53
CA THR A 132 4.62 7.16 -10.71
C THR A 132 3.69 6.84 -9.54
N PRO A 133 2.46 7.39 -9.56
CA PRO A 133 1.57 7.33 -8.41
C PRO A 133 0.88 5.96 -8.33
N GLY A 134 0.48 5.58 -7.12
CA GLY A 134 -0.31 4.39 -6.88
C GLY A 134 -0.87 4.32 -5.46
N MET A 135 -1.83 3.43 -5.27
CA MET A 135 -2.37 3.09 -3.95
C MET A 135 -2.24 1.61 -3.61
N GLY A 136 -2.01 1.36 -2.32
CA GLY A 136 -2.47 0.13 -1.68
C GLY A 136 -3.73 0.42 -0.88
N VAL A 137 -4.73 -0.45 -1.01
CA VAL A 137 -6.01 -0.35 -0.30
C VAL A 137 -6.19 -1.60 0.56
N LYS A 138 -6.72 -1.38 1.76
CA LYS A 138 -6.97 -2.39 2.77
C LYS A 138 -8.33 -2.14 3.41
N PHE A 139 -9.14 -3.17 3.55
CA PHE A 139 -10.37 -3.15 4.35
C PHE A 139 -10.28 -4.19 5.45
N LEU A 140 -10.44 -3.75 6.70
CA LEU A 140 -10.40 -4.61 7.87
C LEU A 140 -11.73 -5.34 8.05
N ARG A 141 -11.65 -6.58 8.54
CA ARG A 141 -12.80 -7.46 8.76
C ARG A 141 -12.77 -8.03 10.18
N ASP A 142 -13.93 -8.26 10.77
CA ASP A 142 -14.02 -8.91 12.08
C ASP A 142 -13.58 -10.38 11.96
N GLY A 143 -12.76 -10.87 12.90
CA GLY A 143 -12.47 -12.30 13.04
C GLY A 143 -11.69 -12.97 11.89
N VAL A 144 -11.42 -12.27 10.79
CA VAL A 144 -10.74 -12.78 9.59
C VAL A 144 -9.67 -11.80 9.09
N ASP A 145 -8.86 -12.23 8.13
CA ASP A 145 -7.77 -11.39 7.58
C ASP A 145 -8.31 -10.17 6.82
N SER A 146 -7.50 -9.15 6.60
CA SER A 146 -7.93 -7.96 5.84
C SER A 146 -8.08 -8.25 4.34
N ALA A 147 -8.97 -7.53 3.66
CA ALA A 147 -9.17 -7.60 2.22
C ALA A 147 -8.33 -6.51 1.54
N ASN A 148 -7.46 -6.89 0.60
CA ASN A 148 -6.41 -5.99 0.09
C ASN A 148 -6.30 -6.00 -1.43
N PHE A 149 -5.96 -4.84 -2.00
CA PHE A 149 -5.51 -4.75 -3.39
C PHE A 149 -4.57 -3.56 -3.59
N VAL A 150 -3.94 -3.49 -4.75
CA VAL A 150 -3.20 -2.30 -5.20
C VAL A 150 -3.77 -1.82 -6.53
N ALA A 151 -3.63 -0.53 -6.81
CA ALA A 151 -4.05 0.05 -8.08
C ALA A 151 -3.12 1.17 -8.51
N MET A 152 -2.93 1.29 -9.82
CA MET A 152 -2.12 2.32 -10.47
C MET A 152 -2.72 2.69 -11.83
N PHE A 153 -2.38 3.87 -12.34
CA PHE A 153 -2.55 4.19 -13.75
C PHE A 153 -1.58 3.39 -14.63
N SER A 154 -0.27 3.48 -14.33
CA SER A 154 0.80 2.81 -15.07
C SER A 154 2.04 2.63 -14.19
N VAL A 155 2.74 1.51 -14.37
CA VAL A 155 4.06 1.26 -13.76
C VAL A 155 5.17 2.12 -14.39
N ASP A 156 4.99 2.58 -15.63
CA ASP A 156 5.91 3.53 -16.29
C ASP A 156 5.83 4.92 -15.61
N GLY A 157 4.67 5.23 -15.04
CA GLY A 157 4.31 6.52 -14.45
C GLY A 157 3.48 7.38 -15.39
N GLN A 158 3.54 8.69 -15.15
CA GLN A 158 2.83 9.71 -15.90
C GLN A 158 3.69 10.97 -16.04
N ASP A 159 3.42 11.74 -17.08
CA ASP A 159 4.01 13.07 -17.35
C ASP A 159 3.11 14.19 -16.82
N SER A 160 2.62 14.01 -15.60
CA SER A 160 1.87 15.01 -14.83
C SER A 160 2.22 14.87 -13.36
N LEU A 161 2.36 15.99 -12.65
CA LEU A 161 2.39 16.01 -11.19
C LEU A 161 1.00 15.93 -10.56
N ASN A 162 -0.08 15.96 -11.33
CA ASN A 162 -1.41 15.80 -10.75
C ASN A 162 -1.62 14.34 -10.31
N PHE A 163 -1.73 14.11 -9.00
CA PHE A 163 -1.84 12.76 -8.45
C PHE A 163 -3.13 12.05 -8.90
N PHE A 164 -4.16 12.84 -9.21
CA PHE A 164 -5.49 12.40 -9.64
C PHE A 164 -5.72 12.64 -11.15
N GLU A 165 -4.66 12.67 -11.96
CA GLU A 165 -4.74 12.92 -13.41
C GLU A 165 -5.50 11.83 -14.17
N ASN A 166 -5.30 10.57 -13.78
CA ASN A 166 -5.69 9.41 -14.57
C ASN A 166 -6.54 8.43 -13.76
N ASP A 167 -7.32 7.64 -14.47
CA ASP A 167 -7.99 6.47 -13.90
C ASP A 167 -6.97 5.43 -13.43
N TRP A 168 -7.24 4.83 -12.28
CA TRP A 168 -6.41 3.77 -11.74
C TRP A 168 -7.09 2.42 -11.86
N ASN A 169 -6.30 1.36 -12.03
CA ASN A 169 -6.80 0.00 -12.19
C ASN A 169 -6.02 -0.96 -11.30
N ASN A 170 -6.70 -1.95 -10.73
CA ASN A 170 -6.02 -3.08 -10.05
C ASN A 170 -5.42 -4.08 -11.06
N HIS A 171 -5.85 -4.00 -12.31
CA HIS A 171 -5.24 -4.64 -13.46
C HIS A 171 -4.44 -3.57 -14.21
N ILE A 172 -3.17 -3.47 -13.88
CA ILE A 172 -2.30 -2.39 -14.36
C ILE A 172 -1.85 -2.75 -15.80
N PRO A 173 -1.82 -1.80 -16.75
CA PRO A 173 -1.31 -2.07 -18.09
C PRO A 173 0.14 -2.58 -18.06
N ASP A 174 0.51 -3.39 -19.04
CA ASP A 174 1.89 -3.86 -19.20
C ASP A 174 2.85 -2.67 -19.35
N PRO A 175 4.06 -2.75 -18.76
CA PRO A 175 5.07 -1.71 -18.91
C PRO A 175 5.52 -1.56 -20.36
N HIS A 176 5.78 -0.33 -20.77
CA HIS A 176 6.44 -0.05 -22.05
C HIS A 176 7.94 0.22 -21.89
N ASP A 177 8.38 0.62 -20.70
CA ASP A 177 9.78 0.91 -20.42
C ASP A 177 10.60 -0.37 -20.20
N ALA A 178 11.48 -0.67 -21.16
CA ALA A 178 12.38 -1.83 -21.11
C ALA A 178 13.33 -1.82 -19.89
N THR A 179 13.52 -0.69 -19.20
CA THR A 179 14.29 -0.63 -17.95
C THR A 179 13.59 -1.36 -16.80
N LEU A 180 12.31 -1.68 -16.93
CA LEU A 180 11.52 -2.44 -15.93
C LEU A 180 11.66 -3.95 -16.07
N ILE A 181 12.26 -4.49 -17.14
CA ILE A 181 12.42 -5.93 -17.37
C ILE A 181 13.04 -6.67 -16.17
N PRO A 182 14.12 -6.19 -15.52
CA PRO A 182 14.67 -6.87 -14.35
C PRO A 182 13.69 -6.95 -13.17
N LEU A 183 12.84 -5.94 -13.01
CA LEU A 183 11.81 -5.91 -11.97
C LEU A 183 10.69 -6.90 -12.30
N GLU A 184 10.24 -6.95 -13.55
CA GLU A 184 9.25 -7.94 -14.00
C GLU A 184 9.74 -9.37 -13.77
N LEU A 185 10.98 -9.68 -14.16
CA LEU A 185 11.58 -10.99 -13.93
C LEU A 185 11.65 -11.32 -12.44
N ARG A 186 11.86 -10.32 -11.58
CA ARG A 186 11.82 -10.51 -10.13
C ARG A 186 10.42 -10.84 -9.64
N PHE A 187 9.38 -10.14 -10.09
CA PHE A 187 8.00 -10.43 -9.70
C PHE A 187 7.50 -11.78 -10.24
N LYS A 188 7.96 -12.17 -11.44
CA LYS A 188 7.69 -13.49 -12.05
C LYS A 188 8.21 -14.67 -11.23
N THR A 189 9.09 -14.45 -10.26
CA THR A 189 9.49 -15.53 -9.33
C THR A 189 8.39 -15.92 -8.34
N ALA A 190 7.34 -15.11 -8.19
CA ALA A 190 6.22 -15.38 -7.29
C ALA A 190 4.88 -15.63 -8.00
N THR A 191 4.64 -15.02 -9.16
CA THR A 191 3.39 -15.18 -9.92
C THR A 191 3.60 -14.92 -11.41
N ASP A 192 2.84 -15.61 -12.27
CA ASP A 192 2.79 -15.33 -13.70
C ASP A 192 1.97 -14.07 -14.02
N TYR A 193 1.16 -13.59 -13.06
CA TYR A 193 0.20 -12.49 -13.22
C TYR A 193 0.70 -11.23 -12.51
N ILE A 194 1.88 -10.73 -12.89
CA ILE A 194 2.57 -9.66 -12.14
C ILE A 194 1.86 -8.30 -12.17
N GLN A 195 0.97 -8.07 -13.13
CA GLN A 195 0.24 -6.81 -13.32
C GLN A 195 -1.20 -6.83 -12.79
N THR A 196 -1.67 -7.96 -12.26
CA THR A 196 -3.08 -8.10 -11.85
C THR A 196 -3.21 -8.61 -10.42
N VAL A 197 -4.17 -8.06 -9.69
CA VAL A 197 -4.59 -8.54 -8.38
C VAL A 197 -6.01 -9.04 -8.45
N GLY A 198 -6.22 -10.33 -8.16
CA GLY A 198 -7.55 -10.92 -8.09
C GLY A 198 -8.38 -10.37 -6.92
N LEU A 199 -9.69 -10.28 -7.13
CA LEU A 199 -10.63 -9.64 -6.19
C LEU A 199 -11.54 -10.63 -5.46
N SER A 200 -11.32 -11.94 -5.65
CA SER A 200 -12.15 -12.97 -5.06
C SER A 200 -12.13 -12.95 -3.52
N ASP A 201 -10.96 -12.74 -2.91
CA ASP A 201 -10.83 -12.64 -1.44
C ASP A 201 -11.67 -11.50 -0.85
N MET A 202 -11.73 -10.36 -1.54
CA MET A 202 -12.56 -9.21 -1.12
C MET A 202 -14.05 -9.57 -1.09
N ALA A 203 -14.48 -10.52 -1.92
CA ALA A 203 -15.86 -10.96 -2.02
C ALA A 203 -16.22 -12.14 -1.11
N MET A 204 -15.24 -12.78 -0.46
CA MET A 204 -15.47 -13.96 0.38
C MET A 204 -16.07 -13.62 1.75
N TYR A 205 -15.80 -12.43 2.28
CA TYR A 205 -16.23 -12.04 3.63
C TYR A 205 -16.71 -10.59 3.64
N THR A 206 -17.82 -10.35 4.33
CA THR A 206 -18.29 -9.00 4.70
C THR A 206 -17.38 -8.37 5.75
N GLN A 207 -17.55 -7.07 6.02
CA GLN A 207 -16.79 -6.37 7.05
C GLN A 207 -16.97 -6.95 8.46
N ASP A 208 -18.11 -7.58 8.75
CA ASP A 208 -18.39 -8.25 10.03
C ASP A 208 -17.89 -9.71 10.07
N GLY A 209 -17.11 -10.14 9.08
CA GLY A 209 -16.51 -11.47 9.04
C GLY A 209 -17.44 -12.58 8.59
N THR A 210 -18.65 -12.28 8.13
CA THR A 210 -19.57 -13.29 7.60
C THR A 210 -19.07 -13.80 6.24
N GLU A 211 -18.84 -15.11 6.14
CA GLU A 211 -18.42 -15.78 4.90
C GLU A 211 -19.56 -15.88 3.89
N GLU A 212 -19.25 -15.66 2.61
CA GLU A 212 -20.18 -15.71 1.49
C GLU A 212 -19.61 -16.49 0.31
N SER A 213 -20.49 -16.95 -0.58
CA SER A 213 -20.08 -17.45 -1.89
C SER A 213 -19.65 -16.26 -2.77
N PRO A 214 -18.38 -16.15 -3.18
CA PRO A 214 -17.84 -14.92 -3.73
C PRO A 214 -18.40 -14.63 -5.14
N VAL A 215 -18.99 -13.44 -5.29
CA VAL A 215 -19.31 -12.82 -6.57
C VAL A 215 -18.54 -11.51 -6.63
N PHE A 216 -17.65 -11.36 -7.61
CA PHE A 216 -16.69 -10.26 -7.66
C PHE A 216 -16.51 -9.74 -9.10
N PRO A 217 -16.15 -8.46 -9.26
CA PRO A 217 -15.83 -7.92 -10.57
C PRO A 217 -14.52 -8.52 -11.11
N TRP A 218 -14.37 -8.51 -12.43
CA TRP A 218 -13.10 -8.88 -13.07
C TRP A 218 -11.97 -7.91 -12.71
N SER A 219 -12.27 -6.61 -12.70
CA SER A 219 -11.34 -5.54 -12.35
C SER A 219 -12.08 -4.34 -11.78
N LEU A 220 -11.36 -3.45 -11.11
CA LEU A 220 -11.82 -2.17 -10.61
C LEU A 220 -11.14 -1.05 -11.40
N ARG A 221 -11.93 -0.04 -11.78
CA ARG A 221 -11.48 1.25 -12.31
C ARG A 221 -11.85 2.32 -11.30
N PHE A 222 -10.86 3.09 -10.87
CA PHE A 222 -11.00 4.21 -9.95
C PHE A 222 -10.85 5.48 -10.76
N GLU A 223 -11.99 6.08 -11.11
CA GLU A 223 -12.06 7.34 -11.85
C GLU A 223 -12.03 8.49 -10.84
N PRO A 224 -11.05 9.40 -10.88
CA PRO A 224 -11.00 10.51 -9.93
C PRO A 224 -12.31 11.32 -9.92
N SER A 225 -12.81 11.65 -8.72
CA SER A 225 -14.09 12.35 -8.56
C SER A 225 -14.12 13.74 -9.21
N GLY A 226 -12.96 14.34 -9.44
CA GLY A 226 -12.80 15.72 -9.90
C GLY A 226 -12.85 16.77 -8.78
N ASP A 227 -13.18 16.36 -7.56
CA ASP A 227 -13.19 17.26 -6.39
C ASP A 227 -11.77 17.63 -5.91
N TRP A 228 -10.78 16.82 -6.29
CA TRP A 228 -9.37 16.97 -5.91
C TRP A 228 -8.48 16.92 -7.14
N GLU A 229 -7.87 18.05 -7.45
CA GLU A 229 -6.91 18.17 -8.54
C GLU A 229 -5.65 18.83 -7.99
N PHE A 230 -4.49 18.20 -8.21
CA PHE A 230 -3.21 18.79 -7.86
C PHE A 230 -2.58 19.46 -9.08
N PRO A 231 -1.70 20.45 -8.90
CA PRO A 231 -1.04 21.08 -10.03
C PRO A 231 -0.28 20.06 -10.89
N ALA A 232 -0.50 20.08 -12.20
CA ALA A 232 0.13 19.15 -13.13
C ALA A 232 1.62 19.45 -13.40
N THR A 233 2.07 20.70 -13.19
CA THR A 233 3.40 21.15 -13.65
C THR A 233 4.31 21.64 -12.52
N THR A 234 3.79 22.09 -11.39
CA THR A 234 4.63 22.65 -10.32
C THR A 234 4.10 22.27 -8.96
N TYR A 235 4.98 21.74 -8.11
CA TYR A 235 4.75 21.69 -6.69
C TYR A 235 5.63 22.71 -5.98
N ASP A 236 5.01 23.53 -5.13
CA ASP A 236 5.67 24.42 -4.17
C ASP A 236 6.13 23.68 -2.90
N THR A 237 5.56 22.51 -2.65
CA THR A 237 5.85 21.65 -1.49
C THR A 237 5.98 20.19 -1.92
N SER A 238 6.17 19.22 -1.01
CA SER A 238 6.19 17.82 -1.39
C SER A 238 4.79 17.30 -1.78
N PHE A 239 4.71 16.30 -2.66
CA PHE A 239 3.43 15.65 -2.99
C PHE A 239 2.72 15.08 -1.74
N MET A 240 3.49 14.71 -0.72
CA MET A 240 2.96 14.21 0.56
C MET A 240 2.21 15.29 1.34
N GLU A 241 2.67 16.55 1.25
CA GLU A 241 1.98 17.68 1.87
C GLU A 241 0.71 18.03 1.09
N TYR A 242 0.72 17.93 -0.24
CA TYR A 242 -0.52 18.00 -1.04
C TYR A 242 -1.53 16.91 -0.65
N LEU A 243 -1.09 15.66 -0.49
CA LEU A 243 -1.98 14.60 -0.02
C LEU A 243 -2.58 14.87 1.37
N GLN A 244 -1.90 15.64 2.22
CA GLN A 244 -2.41 16.03 3.54
C GLN A 244 -3.48 17.13 3.47
N THR A 245 -3.63 17.82 2.34
CA THR A 245 -4.67 18.86 2.19
C THR A 245 -6.05 18.27 1.92
N ILE A 246 -6.15 16.97 1.60
CA ILE A 246 -7.42 16.29 1.37
C ILE A 246 -8.18 16.18 2.71
N PRO A 247 -9.35 16.83 2.87
CA PRO A 247 -10.15 16.75 4.08
C PRO A 247 -10.76 15.37 4.29
N ALA A 248 -11.03 15.02 5.55
CA ALA A 248 -11.83 13.85 5.86
C ALA A 248 -13.25 13.97 5.29
N GLY A 249 -13.83 12.85 4.83
CA GLY A 249 -15.16 12.81 4.19
C GLY A 249 -15.17 13.16 2.71
N SER A 250 -14.00 13.32 2.09
CA SER A 250 -13.84 13.57 0.66
C SER A 250 -14.12 12.33 -0.18
N LEU A 251 -14.84 12.50 -1.30
CA LEU A 251 -14.94 11.48 -2.34
C LEU A 251 -13.65 11.52 -3.19
N LEU A 252 -12.89 10.43 -3.18
CA LEU A 252 -11.63 10.32 -3.93
C LEU A 252 -11.85 9.84 -5.37
N PHE A 253 -12.68 8.82 -5.54
CA PHE A 253 -12.97 8.11 -6.78
C PHE A 253 -14.44 7.69 -6.80
#